data_AF-A0A6V7V1V5-F1
#
_entry.id   AF-A0A6V7V1V5-F1
#
_cell.length_a   1.000
_cell.length_b   1.000
_cell.length_c   1.000
_cell.angle_alpha   90.00
_cell.angle_beta   90.00
_cell.angle_gamma   90.00
#
_symmetry.space_group_name_H-M   'P 1'
#
loop_
_entity.id
_entity.type
_entity.pdbx_description
1 polymer ?
#
loop_
_entity_poly.entity_id
_entity_poly.type
_entity_poly.pdbx_seq_one_letter_code
_entity_poly.pdbx_strand_id
1 'polypeptide(L)'
;MASISCLNPNAELARNTAALEMNISGAKGLQEVMKSNLGPKGTLKMLVSGSGDLKVTKDGNVLLHEMQIQHPTASLIAKACTAQNDATGDGTTSTVLLIGELFETSGTLY
;
A
#
# COMPACT_ATOMS: atom_id res chain seq x y z
N MET A 1 -18.24 -22.75 14.71
CA MET A 1 -19.50 -21.99 14.48
C MET A 1 -19.78 -20.92 15.55
N ALA A 2 -19.37 -21.10 16.81
CA ALA A 2 -19.57 -20.09 17.86
C ALA A 2 -18.87 -18.72 17.63
N SER A 3 -17.81 -18.67 16.81
CA SER A 3 -17.07 -17.42 16.54
C SER A 3 -17.72 -16.48 15.52
N ILE A 4 -18.83 -16.87 14.89
CA ILE A 4 -19.54 -16.01 13.91
C ILE A 4 -20.63 -15.21 14.61
N SER A 5 -21.20 -15.69 15.73
CA SER A 5 -22.26 -14.97 16.45
C SER A 5 -21.76 -13.78 17.28
N CYS A 6 -20.43 -13.61 17.42
CA CYS A 6 -19.82 -12.47 18.10
C CYS A 6 -19.40 -11.33 17.15
N LEU A 7 -19.63 -11.48 15.84
CA LEU A 7 -19.31 -10.45 14.84
C LEU A 7 -20.57 -9.71 14.39
N ASN A 8 -20.42 -8.42 14.12
CA ASN A 8 -21.48 -7.62 13.51
C ASN A 8 -21.86 -8.23 12.14
N PRO A 9 -23.15 -8.31 11.77
CA PRO A 9 -23.59 -8.79 10.45
C PRO A 9 -22.88 -8.15 9.25
N ASN A 10 -22.40 -6.91 9.40
CA ASN A 10 -21.66 -6.19 8.36
C ASN A 10 -20.13 -6.34 8.46
N ALA A 11 -19.61 -7.20 9.34
CA ALA A 11 -18.19 -7.38 9.53
C ALA A 11 -17.59 -8.30 8.46
N GLU A 12 -16.57 -7.82 7.77
CA GLU A 12 -15.78 -8.63 6.85
C GLU A 12 -14.75 -9.46 7.62
N LEU A 13 -14.64 -10.74 7.29
CA LEU A 13 -13.78 -11.69 7.99
C LEU A 13 -12.96 -12.52 7.00
N ALA A 14 -11.67 -12.22 6.91
CA ALA A 14 -10.69 -13.07 6.24
C ALA A 14 -9.96 -13.94 7.29
N ARG A 15 -9.72 -15.22 6.99
CA ARG A 15 -9.03 -16.16 7.89
C ARG A 15 -7.90 -16.89 7.18
N ASN A 16 -6.83 -17.19 7.93
CA ASN A 16 -5.71 -18.02 7.51
C ASN A 16 -5.16 -17.59 6.13
N THR A 17 -5.07 -18.52 5.18
CA THR A 17 -4.56 -18.30 3.82
C THR A 17 -5.30 -17.19 3.08
N ALA A 18 -6.63 -17.08 3.22
CA ALA A 18 -7.39 -16.02 2.56
C ALA A 18 -7.00 -14.61 3.06
N ALA A 19 -6.65 -14.48 4.35
CA ALA A 19 -6.14 -13.22 4.89
C ALA A 19 -4.73 -12.92 4.38
N LEU A 20 -3.88 -13.95 4.24
CA LEU A 20 -2.53 -13.80 3.68
C LEU A 20 -2.57 -13.37 2.21
N GLU A 21 -3.37 -14.04 1.38
CA GLU A 21 -3.52 -13.70 -0.04
C GLU A 21 -4.06 -12.28 -0.22
N MET A 22 -5.07 -11.88 0.57
CA MET A 22 -5.60 -10.51 0.58
C MET A 22 -4.47 -9.51 0.93
N ASN A 23 -3.73 -9.76 2.01
CA ASN A 23 -2.63 -8.90 2.43
C ASN A 23 -1.54 -8.75 1.36
N ILE A 24 -1.14 -9.84 0.72
CA ILE A 24 -0.12 -9.85 -0.34
C ILE A 24 -0.63 -9.08 -1.56
N SER A 25 -1.88 -9.28 -1.96
CA SER A 25 -2.50 -8.55 -3.08
C SER A 25 -2.48 -7.04 -2.85
N GLY A 26 -2.84 -6.60 -1.63
CA GLY A 26 -2.79 -5.18 -1.26
C GLY A 26 -1.38 -4.58 -1.32
N ALA A 27 -0.38 -5.30 -0.80
CA ALA A 27 1.02 -4.85 -0.85
C ALA A 27 1.56 -4.80 -2.29
N LYS A 28 1.30 -5.83 -3.09
CA LYS A 28 1.70 -5.92 -4.50
C LYS A 28 1.07 -4.84 -5.37
N GLY A 29 -0.21 -4.54 -5.14
CA GLY A 29 -0.89 -3.44 -5.82
C GLY A 29 -0.20 -2.10 -5.59
N LEU A 30 0.20 -1.82 -4.35
CA LEU A 30 0.91 -0.58 -4.01
C LEU A 30 2.32 -0.53 -4.63
N GLN A 31 3.04 -1.65 -4.59
CA GLN A 31 4.36 -1.80 -5.22
C GLN A 31 4.32 -1.49 -6.72
N GLU A 32 3.38 -2.06 -7.47
CA GLU A 32 3.34 -1.89 -8.92
C GLU A 32 3.06 -0.43 -9.32
N VAL A 33 2.27 0.30 -8.53
CA VAL A 33 2.02 1.73 -8.76
C VAL A 33 3.27 2.57 -8.49
N MET A 34 4.03 2.25 -7.44
CA MET A 34 5.21 3.02 -7.01
C MET A 34 6.48 2.68 -7.79
N LYS A 35 6.60 1.47 -8.33
CA LYS A 35 7.77 0.95 -9.08
C LYS A 35 8.25 1.88 -10.18
N SER A 36 7.32 2.44 -10.95
CA SER A 36 7.67 3.33 -12.06
C SER A 36 8.26 4.66 -11.60
N ASN A 37 8.11 5.04 -10.34
CA ASN A 37 8.57 6.34 -9.82
C ASN A 37 10.01 6.29 -9.32
N LEU A 38 10.57 5.09 -9.11
CA LEU A 38 11.91 4.93 -8.56
C LEU A 38 13.01 5.37 -9.54
N GLY A 39 14.01 6.08 -9.02
CA GLY A 39 15.22 6.45 -9.74
C GLY A 39 15.09 7.71 -10.61
N PRO A 40 16.20 8.20 -11.19
CA PRO A 40 16.23 9.48 -11.90
C PRO A 40 15.37 9.46 -13.17
N LYS A 41 15.25 8.31 -13.83
CA LYS A 41 14.36 8.08 -14.99
C LYS A 41 12.94 7.66 -14.62
N GLY A 42 12.60 7.61 -13.33
CA GLY A 42 11.25 7.29 -12.87
C GLY A 42 10.23 8.31 -13.36
N THR A 43 9.03 7.83 -13.67
CA THR A 43 7.92 8.63 -14.20
C THR A 43 7.22 9.43 -13.09
N LEU A 44 6.53 10.49 -13.49
CA LEU A 44 5.66 11.27 -12.63
C LEU A 44 4.27 10.64 -12.61
N LYS A 45 3.58 10.74 -11.48
CA LYS A 45 2.17 10.38 -11.37
C LYS A 45 1.33 11.65 -11.30
N MET A 46 0.25 11.65 -12.07
CA MET A 46 -0.79 12.67 -11.98
C MET A 46 -1.94 12.08 -11.17
N LEU A 47 -2.24 12.72 -10.05
CA LEU A 47 -3.38 12.42 -9.20
C LEU A 47 -4.50 13.40 -9.51
N VAL A 48 -5.72 12.87 -9.59
CA VAL A 48 -6.94 13.64 -9.82
C VAL A 48 -7.84 13.45 -8.63
N SER A 49 -8.11 14.53 -7.90
CA SER A 49 -9.02 14.53 -6.76
C SER A 49 -10.47 14.55 -7.22
N GLY A 50 -11.41 14.13 -6.36
CA GLY A 50 -12.85 14.13 -6.69
C GLY A 50 -13.43 15.52 -7.00
N SER A 51 -12.78 16.59 -6.56
CA SER A 51 -13.10 17.98 -6.88
C SER A 51 -12.55 18.45 -8.24
N GLY A 52 -11.76 17.61 -8.92
CA GLY A 52 -11.06 17.97 -10.16
C GLY A 52 -9.67 18.60 -9.95
N ASP A 53 -9.17 18.66 -8.71
CA ASP A 53 -7.81 19.14 -8.46
C ASP A 53 -6.76 18.17 -9.01
N LEU A 54 -5.71 18.71 -9.62
CA LEU A 54 -4.67 17.97 -10.33
C LEU A 54 -3.33 18.15 -9.64
N LYS A 55 -2.75 17.06 -9.17
CA LYS A 55 -1.45 17.06 -8.52
C LYS A 55 -0.49 16.13 -9.25
N VAL A 56 0.59 16.69 -9.79
CA VAL A 56 1.64 15.92 -10.46
C VAL A 56 2.85 15.85 -9.54
N THR A 57 3.27 14.66 -9.16
CA THR A 57 4.43 14.49 -8.28
C THR A 57 5.18 13.19 -8.55
N LYS A 58 6.47 13.21 -8.17
CA LYS A 58 7.34 12.04 -8.09
C LYS A 58 7.50 11.54 -6.65
N ASP A 59 7.21 12.40 -5.68
CA ASP A 59 7.43 12.11 -4.27
C ASP A 59 6.44 11.04 -3.80
N GLY A 60 6.99 9.89 -3.41
CA GLY A 60 6.23 8.76 -2.88
C GLY A 60 5.43 9.14 -1.63
N ASN A 61 5.96 10.01 -0.76
CA ASN A 61 5.23 10.39 0.46
C ASN A 61 3.97 11.19 0.15
N VAL A 62 4.06 12.13 -0.80
CA VAL A 62 2.89 12.89 -1.26
C VAL A 62 1.89 11.98 -1.96
N LEU A 63 2.36 11.05 -2.80
CA LEU A 63 1.46 10.09 -3.46
C LEU A 63 0.69 9.23 -2.46
N LEU A 64 1.37 8.70 -1.44
CA LEU A 64 0.75 7.87 -0.41
C LEU A 64 -0.31 8.60 0.42
N HIS A 65 -0.17 9.92 0.62
CA HIS A 65 -1.16 10.73 1.33
C HIS A 65 -2.39 11.08 0.48
N GLU A 66 -2.18 11.35 -0.81
CA GLU A 66 -3.23 11.82 -1.71
C GLU A 66 -4.03 10.66 -2.33
N MET A 67 -3.44 9.46 -2.40
CA MET A 67 -4.13 8.27 -2.90
C MET A 67 -5.19 7.77 -1.89
N GLN A 68 -6.40 7.51 -2.39
CA GLN A 68 -7.47 6.89 -1.62
C GLN A 68 -7.26 5.37 -1.55
N ILE A 69 -6.43 4.93 -0.60
CA ILE A 69 -6.12 3.52 -0.39
C ILE A 69 -7.25 2.84 0.39
N GLN A 70 -8.00 1.96 -0.27
CA GLN A 70 -9.08 1.19 0.37
C GLN A 70 -8.58 -0.06 1.09
N HIS A 71 -7.50 -0.67 0.61
CA HIS A 71 -7.00 -1.92 1.18
C HIS A 71 -6.36 -1.67 2.55
N PRO A 72 -6.77 -2.37 3.63
CA PRO A 72 -6.28 -2.10 4.99
C PRO A 72 -4.77 -2.27 5.12
N THR A 73 -4.22 -3.33 4.50
CA THR A 73 -2.78 -3.62 4.49
C THR A 73 -1.99 -2.56 3.75
N ALA A 74 -2.46 -2.10 2.59
CA ALA A 74 -1.80 -1.04 1.84
C ALA A 74 -1.86 0.30 2.61
N SER A 75 -2.95 0.59 3.32
CA SER A 75 -3.05 1.77 4.18
C SER A 75 -2.06 1.71 5.35
N LEU A 76 -1.86 0.53 5.95
CA LEU A 76 -0.85 0.32 6.98
C LEU A 76 0.56 0.55 6.43
N ILE A 77 0.87 -0.01 5.25
CA ILE A 77 2.17 0.15 4.58
C ILE A 77 2.41 1.64 4.28
N ALA A 78 1.41 2.34 3.76
CA ALA A 78 1.49 3.77 3.47
C ALA A 78 1.86 4.58 4.72
N LYS A 79 1.18 4.33 5.85
CA LYS A 79 1.48 4.98 7.13
C LYS A 79 2.88 4.66 7.65
N ALA A 80 3.33 3.42 7.52
CA ALA A 80 4.67 3.01 7.92
C ALA A 80 5.74 3.70 7.07
N CYS A 81 5.52 3.82 5.76
CA CYS A 81 6.42 4.52 4.85
C CYS A 81 6.43 6.03 5.08
N THR A 82 5.30 6.64 5.44
CA THR A 82 5.25 8.04 5.88
C THR A 82 6.07 8.25 7.15
N ALA A 83 5.90 7.40 8.16
CA ALA A 83 6.69 7.50 9.40
C ALA A 83 8.20 7.34 9.12
N GLN A 84 8.57 6.47 8.18
CA GLN A 84 9.95 6.34 7.73
C GLN A 84 10.44 7.63 7.05
N ASN A 85 9.64 8.22 6.16
CA ASN A 85 9.96 9.47 5.51
C ASN A 85 10.11 10.63 6.51
N ASP A 86 9.31 10.68 7.56
CA ASP A 86 9.41 11.71 8.59
C ASP A 86 10.73 11.61 9.38
N ALA A 87 11.28 10.39 9.50
CA ALA A 87 12.55 10.14 10.18
C ALA A 87 13.77 10.39 9.27
N THR A 88 13.73 9.98 7.99
CA THR A 88 14.89 10.04 7.07
C THR A 88 14.82 11.13 6.01
N GLY A 89 13.64 11.61 5.65
CA GLY A 89 13.40 12.64 4.63
C GLY A 89 13.47 12.17 3.17
N ASP A 90 13.86 10.92 2.91
CA ASP A 90 13.89 10.29 1.59
C ASP A 90 13.76 8.76 1.75
N GLY A 91 13.64 8.05 0.63
CA GLY A 91 13.63 6.59 0.56
C GLY A 91 12.24 5.98 0.54
N THR A 92 11.18 6.78 0.63
CA THR A 92 9.78 6.32 0.71
C THR A 92 9.42 5.33 -0.37
N THR A 93 9.76 5.63 -1.63
CA THR A 93 9.50 4.75 -2.77
C THR A 93 10.26 3.43 -2.64
N SER A 94 11.54 3.46 -2.24
CA SER A 94 12.35 2.26 -2.05
C SER A 94 11.81 1.38 -0.92
N THR A 95 11.35 1.97 0.18
CA THR A 95 10.75 1.26 1.31
C THR A 95 9.47 0.55 0.90
N VAL A 96 8.57 1.21 0.14
CA VAL A 96 7.35 0.57 -0.36
C VAL A 96 7.69 -0.63 -1.24
N LEU A 97 8.66 -0.49 -2.15
CA LEU A 97 9.07 -1.57 -3.05
C LEU A 97 9.67 -2.75 -2.29
N LEU A 98 10.51 -2.48 -1.29
CA LEU A 98 11.10 -3.52 -0.45
C LEU A 98 10.02 -4.31 0.30
N ILE A 99 9.03 -3.62 0.88
CA ILE A 99 7.92 -4.26 1.59
C ILE A 99 7.09 -5.12 0.62
N GLY A 100 6.76 -4.60 -0.57
CA GLY A 100 6.03 -5.36 -1.58
C GLY A 100 6.74 -6.65 -1.98
N GLU A 101 8.04 -6.57 -2.27
CA GLU A 101 8.85 -7.71 -2.66
C GLU A 101 8.97 -8.77 -1.55
N LEU A 102 9.09 -8.33 -0.29
CA LEU A 102 9.08 -9.23 0.87
C LEU A 102 7.75 -9.99 0.99
N PHE A 103 6.62 -9.32 0.76
CA PHE A 103 5.31 -9.98 0.77
C PHE A 103 5.18 -11.00 -0.36
N GLU A 104 5.63 -10.68 -1.57
CA GLU A 104 5.63 -11.60 -2.72
C GLU A 104 6.52 -12.83 -2.48
N THR A 105 7.74 -12.62 -1.97
CA THR A 105 8.65 -13.71 -1.61
C THR A 105 8.04 -14.60 -0.52
N SER A 106 7.42 -14.00 0.50
CA SER A 106 6.78 -14.75 1.59
C SER A 106 5.60 -15.60 1.12
N GLY A 107 4.82 -15.11 0.16
CA GLY A 107 3.71 -15.85 -0.45
C GLY A 107 4.17 -17.02 -1.31
N THR A 108 5.37 -16.95 -1.89
CA THR A 108 5.94 -18.03 -2.71
C THR A 108 6.51 -19.18 -1.85
N LEU A 109 6.83 -18.89 -0.58
CA LEU A 109 7.40 -19.86 0.37
C LEU A 109 6.34 -20.74 1.06
N TYR A 110 5.05 -20.47 0.86
CA TYR A 110 3.91 -21.24 1.37
C TYR A 110 3.17 -21.94 0.24
#